data_AF-A0A2A2V4K2-F1
#
_entry.id   AF-A0A2A2V4K2-F1
#
_cell.length_a   1.000
_cell.length_b   1.000
_cell.length_c   1.000
_cell.angle_alpha   90.00
_cell.angle_beta   90.00
_cell.angle_gamma   90.00
#
_symmetry.space_group_name_H-M   'P 1'
#
loop_
_entity.id
_entity.type
_entity.pdbx_description
1 polymer ?
#
loop_
_entity_poly.entity_id
_entity_poly.type
_entity_poly.pdbx_seq_one_letter_code
_entity_poly.pdbx_strand_id
1 'polypeptide(L)'
;MILVILKWCSYCQSFAGETPEYDDLSITHGLCAACDANDYLPFEGRALAHAQFLHDIFGRLFVAGRSNNVKIAEAVIDEVIAAGCRPVDIPIGMIAPMLCQIGEDWKTGALTVEGEHRFTAFCDQVHRDDPDQDEHPWRSTARHLSPRATCSP
;
A
#
# COMPACT_ATOMS: atom_id res chain seq x y z
N MET A 1 -12.87 1.25 23.21
CA MET A 1 -12.64 1.49 21.78
C MET A 1 -11.24 2.03 21.69
N ILE A 2 -10.26 1.19 21.39
CA ILE A 2 -8.93 1.67 21.03
C ILE A 2 -8.63 1.10 19.63
N LEU A 3 -7.85 1.87 18.88
CA LEU A 3 -7.80 1.97 17.41
C LEU A 3 -6.43 1.43 16.92
N VAL A 4 -6.32 0.78 15.74
CA VAL A 4 -4.97 0.47 15.13
C VAL A 4 -4.47 1.72 14.53
N ILE A 5 -3.17 1.72 14.40
CA ILE A 5 -2.49 2.75 13.68
C ILE A 5 -1.41 2.06 12.86
N LEU A 6 -1.52 2.15 11.53
CA LEU A 6 -0.42 1.78 10.64
C LEU A 6 0.62 2.90 10.73
N LYS A 7 1.85 2.58 11.17
CA LYS A 7 2.91 3.59 11.28
C LYS A 7 3.68 3.68 9.98
N TRP A 8 3.71 4.87 9.40
CA TRP A 8 4.51 5.22 8.25
C TRP A 8 5.64 6.17 8.67
N CYS A 9 6.87 5.85 8.29
CA CYS A 9 7.99 6.75 8.52
C CYS A 9 7.97 7.87 7.48
N SER A 10 7.69 9.10 7.88
CA SER A 10 7.66 10.27 6.99
C SER A 10 9.03 10.65 6.43
N TYR A 11 10.12 10.19 7.06
CA TYR A 11 11.47 10.48 6.59
C TYR A 11 11.94 9.47 5.53
N CYS A 12 11.99 8.18 5.88
CA CYS A 12 12.44 7.15 4.95
C CYS A 12 11.31 6.56 4.08
N GLN A 13 10.08 7.05 4.22
CA GLN A 13 8.92 6.68 3.40
C GLN A 13 8.71 5.16 3.36
N SER A 14 8.63 4.55 4.54
CA SER A 14 8.48 3.11 4.70
C SER A 14 7.57 2.75 5.87
N PHE A 15 6.96 1.58 5.81
CA PHE A 15 6.15 1.03 6.88
C PHE A 15 6.99 0.69 8.12
N ALA A 16 6.68 1.32 9.25
CA ALA A 16 7.39 1.15 10.52
C ALA A 16 6.76 0.11 11.45
N GLY A 17 5.70 -0.58 10.99
CA GLY A 17 4.99 -1.61 11.74
C GLY A 17 3.61 -1.16 12.20
N GLU A 18 2.89 -2.11 12.78
CA GLU A 18 1.58 -1.90 13.40
C GLU A 18 1.78 -1.64 14.89
N THR A 19 0.94 -0.79 15.48
CA THR A 19 0.86 -0.68 16.94
C THR A 19 -0.54 -1.03 17.43
N PRO A 20 -0.68 -1.83 18.51
CA PRO A 20 -1.98 -2.20 19.09
C PRO A 20 -2.84 -0.98 19.40
N GLU A 21 -4.18 -1.04 19.26
CA GLU A 21 -5.10 -2.21 19.08
C GLU A 21 -5.64 -2.35 17.66
N TYR A 22 -6.34 -3.40 17.22
CA TYR A 22 -6.48 -3.72 15.77
C TYR A 22 -7.75 -3.22 15.01
N ASP A 23 -8.40 -2.13 15.44
CA ASP A 23 -9.62 -1.58 14.82
C ASP A 23 -9.54 -0.31 13.89
N ASP A 24 -8.39 0.29 13.59
CA ASP A 24 -8.25 1.50 12.73
C ASP A 24 -7.07 1.38 11.75
N LEU A 25 -7.36 1.35 10.46
CA LEU A 25 -6.33 1.11 9.43
C LEU A 25 -5.78 2.42 8.87
N SER A 26 -6.03 3.56 9.53
CA SER A 26 -5.47 4.83 9.12
C SER A 26 -3.94 4.83 9.25
N ILE A 27 -3.30 5.40 8.24
CA ILE A 27 -1.85 5.57 8.22
C ILE A 27 -1.50 6.83 9.02
N THR A 28 -0.77 6.66 10.11
CA THR A 28 -0.15 7.78 10.80
C THR A 28 1.28 7.97 10.37
N HIS A 29 1.70 9.22 10.36
CA HIS A 29 3.03 9.62 9.94
C HIS A 29 3.88 9.91 11.20
N GLY A 30 5.07 9.33 11.27
CA GLY A 30 6.03 9.53 12.35
C GLY A 30 7.45 9.21 11.91
N LEU A 31 8.39 9.06 12.83
CA LEU A 31 9.74 8.56 12.54
C LEU A 31 9.86 7.11 13.00
N CYS A 32 10.53 6.26 12.21
CA CYS A 32 10.96 4.94 12.69
C CYS A 32 12.13 5.09 13.66
N ALA A 33 12.38 4.09 14.52
CA ALA A 33 13.45 4.15 15.53
C ALA A 33 14.83 4.47 14.93
N ALA A 34 15.13 3.97 13.72
CA ALA A 34 16.38 4.26 13.03
C ALA A 34 16.48 5.71 12.55
N CYS A 35 15.36 6.30 12.12
CA CYS A 35 15.29 7.70 11.75
C CYS A 35 15.35 8.60 12.99
N ASP A 36 14.59 8.27 14.03
CA ASP A 36 14.52 9.02 15.28
C ASP A 36 15.87 9.10 16.01
N ALA A 37 16.66 8.01 15.97
CA ALA A 37 17.99 7.96 16.58
C ALA A 37 19.06 8.83 15.88
N ASN A 38 18.75 9.38 14.70
CA ASN A 38 19.62 10.37 14.06
C ASN A 38 19.15 11.77 14.51
N ASP A 39 19.75 12.30 15.57
CA ASP A 39 19.46 13.60 16.21
C ASP A 39 19.32 14.81 15.25
N TYR A 40 19.73 14.65 13.98
CA TYR A 40 19.49 15.62 12.92
C TYR A 40 19.12 14.91 11.61
N LEU A 41 17.84 14.96 11.23
CA LEU A 41 17.31 14.48 9.96
C LEU A 41 16.86 15.66 9.08
N PRO A 42 17.78 16.37 8.40
CA PRO A 42 17.38 17.36 7.43
C PRO A 42 16.69 16.65 6.27
N PHE A 43 15.44 17.03 5.98
CA PHE A 43 14.68 16.48 4.85
C PHE A 43 15.17 17.10 3.53
N GLU A 44 16.39 16.74 3.15
CA GLU A 44 17.11 17.30 2.01
C GLU A 44 17.87 16.21 1.26
N GLY A 45 18.38 16.55 0.08
CA GLY A 45 19.23 15.67 -0.72
C GLY A 45 18.55 14.34 -1.02
N ARG A 46 19.13 13.24 -0.52
CA ARG A 46 18.67 11.87 -0.80
C ARG A 46 17.26 11.59 -0.24
N ALA A 47 16.91 12.11 0.93
CA ALA A 47 15.59 11.87 1.52
C ALA A 47 14.49 12.54 0.70
N LEU A 48 14.71 13.80 0.30
CA LEU A 48 13.80 14.53 -0.58
C LEU A 48 13.70 13.85 -1.96
N ALA A 49 14.83 13.46 -2.56
CA ALA A 49 14.85 12.77 -3.86
C ALA A 49 14.09 11.43 -3.82
N HIS A 50 14.24 10.67 -2.73
CA HIS A 50 13.51 9.41 -2.55
C HIS A 50 12.01 9.65 -2.40
N ALA A 51 11.60 10.64 -1.61
CA ALA A 51 10.19 10.99 -1.48
C ALA A 51 9.56 11.47 -2.80
N GLN A 52 10.29 12.27 -3.60
CA GLN A 52 9.87 12.69 -4.93
C GLN A 52 9.73 11.49 -5.87
N PHE A 53 10.70 10.58 -5.87
CA PHE A 53 10.62 9.33 -6.63
C PHE A 53 9.35 8.53 -6.27
N LEU A 54 9.06 8.34 -4.98
CA LEU A 54 7.86 7.62 -4.55
C LEU A 54 6.56 8.34 -4.91
N HIS A 55 6.55 9.66 -4.90
CA HIS A 55 5.42 10.45 -5.38
C HIS A 55 5.15 10.22 -6.87
N ASP A 56 6.20 10.21 -7.70
CA ASP A 56 6.09 9.97 -9.14
C ASP A 56 5.61 8.54 -9.43
N ILE A 57 6.14 7.56 -8.70
CA ILE A 57 5.70 6.17 -8.72
C ILE A 57 4.22 6.07 -8.38
N PHE A 58 3.78 6.72 -7.29
CA PHE A 58 2.38 6.73 -6.88
C PHE A 58 1.48 7.23 -8.02
N GLY A 59 1.84 8.35 -8.64
CA GLY A 59 1.09 8.90 -9.78
C GLY A 59 1.02 7.92 -10.96
N ARG A 60 2.14 7.30 -11.33
CA ARG A 60 2.21 6.32 -12.42
C ARG A 60 1.37 5.08 -12.15
N LEU A 61 1.47 4.53 -10.94
CA LEU A 61 0.72 3.35 -10.53
C LEU A 61 -0.79 3.65 -10.44
N PHE A 62 -1.17 4.83 -9.95
CA PHE A 62 -2.58 5.25 -9.94
C PHE A 62 -3.14 5.36 -11.36
N VAL A 63 -2.40 5.99 -12.29
CA VAL A 63 -2.79 6.06 -13.71
C VAL A 63 -2.90 4.66 -14.34
N ALA A 64 -1.99 3.76 -14.02
CA ALA A 64 -2.06 2.35 -14.45
C ALA A 64 -3.35 1.69 -13.94
N GLY A 65 -3.71 1.88 -12.66
CA GLY A 65 -4.95 1.36 -12.11
C GLY A 65 -6.21 1.96 -12.73
N ARG A 66 -6.22 3.28 -12.97
CA ARG A 66 -7.33 3.97 -13.65
C ARG A 66 -7.57 3.48 -15.07
N SER A 67 -6.49 3.07 -15.76
CA SER A 67 -6.53 2.51 -17.12
C SER A 67 -6.59 0.98 -17.16
N ASN A 68 -6.61 0.31 -16.00
CA ASN A 68 -6.55 -1.14 -15.85
C ASN A 68 -5.35 -1.79 -16.60
N ASN A 69 -4.19 -1.13 -16.56
CA ASN A 69 -2.99 -1.55 -17.27
C ASN A 69 -1.99 -2.24 -16.33
N VAL A 70 -2.16 -3.54 -16.16
CA VAL A 70 -1.35 -4.38 -15.25
C VAL A 70 0.13 -4.38 -15.63
N LYS A 71 0.46 -4.42 -16.92
CA LYS A 71 1.86 -4.43 -17.39
C LYS A 71 2.64 -3.18 -16.98
N ILE A 72 1.98 -2.01 -17.00
CA ILE A 72 2.61 -0.78 -16.50
C ILE A 72 2.77 -0.86 -14.98
N ALA A 73 1.78 -1.40 -14.28
CA ALA A 73 1.83 -1.56 -12.83
C ALA A 73 2.98 -2.47 -12.39
N GLU A 74 3.16 -3.62 -13.03
CA GLU A 74 4.28 -4.55 -12.82
C GLU A 74 5.62 -3.84 -13.00
N ALA A 75 5.82 -3.14 -14.13
CA ALA A 75 7.06 -2.43 -14.39
C ALA A 75 7.34 -1.31 -13.36
N VAL A 76 6.30 -0.62 -12.88
CA VAL A 76 6.41 0.39 -11.83
C VAL A 76 6.78 -0.24 -10.49
N ILE A 77 6.21 -1.40 -10.17
CA ILE A 77 6.52 -2.14 -8.94
C ILE A 77 7.96 -2.65 -8.96
N ASP A 78 8.42 -3.21 -10.07
CA ASP A 78 9.80 -3.66 -10.24
C ASP A 78 10.79 -2.51 -10.01
N GLU A 79 10.47 -1.31 -10.52
CA GLU A 79 11.28 -0.10 -10.33
C GLU A 79 11.36 0.31 -8.85
N VAL A 80 10.26 0.19 -8.11
CA VAL A 80 10.18 0.49 -6.67
C VAL A 80 10.98 -0.50 -5.84
N ILE A 81 10.86 -1.79 -6.15
CA ILE A 81 11.64 -2.85 -5.49
C ILE A 81 13.13 -2.66 -5.77
N ALA A 82 13.50 -2.36 -7.02
CA ALA A 82 14.89 -2.08 -7.40
C ALA A 82 15.46 -0.82 -6.71
N ALA A 83 14.60 0.15 -6.36
CA ALA A 83 14.97 1.33 -5.58
C ALA A 83 15.12 1.07 -4.07
N GLY A 84 14.90 -0.17 -3.61
CA GLY A 84 15.11 -0.60 -2.23
C GLY A 84 13.88 -0.51 -1.33
N CYS A 85 12.69 -0.25 -1.89
CA CYS A 85 11.45 -0.37 -1.14
C CYS A 85 11.13 -1.84 -0.89
N ARG A 86 10.59 -2.17 0.29
CA ARG A 86 10.20 -3.54 0.59
C ARG A 86 8.83 -3.82 -0.03
N PRO A 87 8.54 -5.08 -0.40
CA PRO A 87 7.24 -5.45 -0.96
C PRO A 87 6.05 -4.98 -0.11
N VAL A 88 6.18 -5.00 1.23
CA VAL A 88 5.12 -4.53 2.16
C VAL A 88 4.88 -3.01 2.14
N ASP A 89 5.86 -2.22 1.69
CA ASP A 89 5.72 -0.76 1.61
C ASP A 89 4.77 -0.35 0.46
N ILE A 90 4.62 -1.19 -0.56
CA ILE A 90 3.75 -0.96 -1.72
C ILE A 90 2.26 -1.02 -1.35
N PRO A 91 1.73 -2.11 -0.75
CA PRO A 91 0.32 -2.18 -0.40
C PRO A 91 -0.07 -1.12 0.64
N ILE A 92 0.81 -0.85 1.61
CA ILE A 92 0.53 0.10 2.70
C ILE A 92 0.71 1.55 2.23
N GLY A 93 1.84 1.87 1.62
CA GLY A 93 2.21 3.24 1.26
C GLY A 93 1.62 3.73 -0.05
N MET A 94 1.18 2.84 -0.93
CA MET A 94 0.70 3.19 -2.27
C MET A 94 -0.72 2.69 -2.52
N ILE A 95 -0.96 1.38 -2.44
CA ILE A 95 -2.26 0.81 -2.84
C ILE A 95 -3.38 1.24 -1.88
N ALA A 96 -3.18 1.16 -0.57
CA ALA A 96 -4.21 1.55 0.40
C ALA A 96 -4.68 3.01 0.25
N PRO A 97 -3.77 4.01 0.15
CA PRO A 97 -4.17 5.38 -0.17
C PRO A 97 -4.93 5.53 -1.50
N MET A 98 -4.55 4.78 -2.54
CA MET A 98 -5.28 4.79 -3.82
C MET A 98 -6.69 4.26 -3.67
N LEU A 99 -6.88 3.17 -2.93
CA LEU A 99 -8.21 2.61 -2.65
C LEU A 99 -9.08 3.59 -1.86
N CYS A 100 -8.50 4.31 -0.88
CA CYS A 100 -9.21 5.39 -0.19
C CYS A 100 -9.64 6.49 -1.16
N GLN A 101 -8.75 6.96 -2.04
CA GLN A 101 -9.10 7.97 -3.05
C GLN A 101 -10.21 7.49 -3.98
N ILE A 102 -10.16 6.25 -4.45
CA ILE A 102 -11.18 5.64 -5.30
C ILE A 102 -12.54 5.54 -4.57
N GLY A 103 -12.51 5.22 -3.28
CA GLY A 103 -13.71 5.23 -2.43
C GLY A 103 -14.32 6.64 -2.31
N GLU A 104 -13.51 7.68 -2.16
CA GLU A 104 -13.98 9.07 -2.12
C GLU A 104 -14.51 9.54 -3.49
N ASP A 105 -13.84 9.18 -4.59
CA ASP A 105 -14.31 9.47 -5.95
C ASP A 105 -15.68 8.81 -6.20
N TRP A 106 -15.89 7.60 -5.71
CA TRP A 106 -17.19 6.93 -5.77
C TRP A 106 -18.25 7.63 -4.91
N LYS A 107 -17.94 7.93 -3.64
CA LYS A 107 -18.86 8.62 -2.71
C LYS A 107 -19.34 9.98 -3.26
N THR A 108 -18.46 10.70 -3.93
CA THR A 108 -18.76 12.01 -4.52
C THR A 108 -19.44 11.92 -5.90
N GLY A 109 -19.60 10.72 -6.45
CA GLY A 109 -20.16 10.49 -7.79
C GLY A 109 -19.21 10.80 -8.94
N ALA A 110 -17.94 11.10 -8.66
CA ALA A 110 -16.89 11.26 -9.67
C ALA A 110 -16.49 9.93 -10.34
N LEU A 111 -16.81 8.80 -9.70
CA LEU A 111 -16.58 7.46 -10.21
C LEU A 111 -17.84 6.58 -10.11
N THR A 112 -18.06 5.74 -11.12
CA THR A 112 -19.13 4.74 -11.11
C THR A 112 -18.75 3.53 -10.25
N VAL A 113 -19.75 2.77 -9.78
CA VAL A 113 -19.52 1.50 -9.05
C VAL A 113 -18.71 0.49 -9.89
N GLU A 114 -18.95 0.42 -11.20
CA GLU A 114 -18.15 -0.42 -12.10
C GLU A 114 -16.69 0.04 -12.15
N GLY A 115 -16.46 1.36 -12.17
CA GLY A 115 -15.13 1.94 -12.16
C GLY A 115 -14.37 1.67 -10.86
N GLU A 116 -15.06 1.71 -9.72
CA GLU A 116 -14.51 1.32 -8.41
C GLU A 116 -14.16 -0.17 -8.38
N HIS A 117 -15.11 -1.07 -8.66
CA HIS A 117 -14.85 -2.51 -8.68
C HIS A 117 -13.71 -2.90 -9.63
N ARG A 118 -13.63 -2.26 -10.80
CA ARG A 118 -12.52 -2.49 -11.74
C ARG A 118 -11.18 -2.09 -11.15
N PHE A 119 -11.10 -0.97 -10.45
CA PHE A 119 -9.87 -0.53 -9.79
C PHE A 119 -9.51 -1.47 -8.64
N THR A 120 -10.49 -1.89 -7.83
CA THR A 120 -10.28 -2.83 -6.73
C THR A 120 -9.79 -4.20 -7.25
N ALA A 121 -10.35 -4.70 -8.35
CA ALA A 121 -9.89 -5.92 -9.00
C ALA A 121 -8.46 -5.79 -9.57
N PHE A 122 -8.12 -4.62 -10.13
CA PHE A 122 -6.76 -4.32 -10.56
C PHE A 122 -5.77 -4.41 -9.40
N CYS A 123 -6.09 -3.83 -8.23
CA CYS A 123 -5.22 -3.89 -7.05
C CYS A 123 -4.99 -5.32 -6.56
N ASP A 124 -6.03 -6.17 -6.58
CA ASP A 124 -5.91 -7.59 -6.22
C ASP A 124 -5.04 -8.37 -7.21
N GLN A 125 -5.17 -8.10 -8.50
CA GLN A 125 -4.30 -8.71 -9.52
C GLN A 125 -2.83 -8.32 -9.31
N VAL A 126 -2.56 -7.02 -9.14
CA VAL A 126 -1.21 -6.50 -8.89
C VAL A 126 -0.60 -7.07 -7.60
N HIS A 127 -1.42 -7.37 -6.59
CA HIS A 127 -0.96 -7.96 -5.34
C HIS A 127 -0.66 -9.47 -5.45
N ARG A 128 -1.31 -10.19 -6.37
CA ARG A 128 -1.15 -11.64 -6.54
C ARG A 128 0.07 -12.05 -7.36
N ASP A 129 0.54 -11.17 -8.24
CA ASP A 129 1.63 -11.49 -9.18
C ASP A 129 3.05 -11.30 -8.58
N ASP A 130 3.16 -11.10 -7.26
CA ASP A 130 4.43 -11.08 -6.52
C ASP A 130 4.94 -12.53 -6.29
N PRO A 131 6.04 -12.95 -6.97
CA PRO A 131 6.47 -14.35 -7.04
C PRO A 131 7.00 -14.94 -5.72
N ASP A 132 7.19 -14.13 -4.67
CA ASP A 132 7.67 -14.56 -3.34
C ASP A 132 6.53 -14.73 -2.29
N GLN A 133 5.25 -14.54 -2.68
CA GLN A 133 4.12 -14.56 -1.75
C GLN A 133 3.75 -15.96 -1.20
N ASP A 134 4.18 -17.05 -1.85
CA ASP A 134 3.79 -18.40 -1.47
C ASP A 134 4.45 -18.89 -0.16
N GLU A 135 5.51 -18.21 0.30
CA GLU A 135 6.24 -18.55 1.54
C GLU A 135 6.00 -17.58 2.72
N HIS A 136 5.17 -16.54 2.54
CA HIS A 136 5.03 -15.50 3.56
C HIS A 136 4.17 -15.95 4.78
N PRO A 137 4.66 -15.81 6.04
CA PRO A 137 4.01 -16.37 7.23
C PRO A 137 2.55 -15.94 7.49
N TRP A 138 2.14 -14.75 7.05
CA TRP A 138 0.79 -14.22 7.33
C TRP A 138 -0.33 -14.99 6.61
N ARG A 139 -0.04 -15.69 5.50
CA ARG A 139 -0.99 -16.61 4.84
C ARG A 139 -1.20 -17.93 5.60
N SER A 140 -0.28 -18.34 6.48
CA SER A 140 -0.50 -19.48 7.38
C SER A 140 -1.57 -19.14 8.43
N THR A 141 -1.60 -17.89 8.87
CA THR A 141 -2.56 -17.37 9.85
C THR A 141 -3.94 -17.15 9.24
N ALA A 142 -4.02 -16.63 8.00
CA ALA A 142 -5.28 -16.42 7.29
C ALA A 142 -5.98 -17.74 6.88
N ARG A 143 -5.24 -18.83 6.65
CA ARG A 143 -5.81 -20.16 6.33
C ARG A 143 -6.62 -20.78 7.47
N HIS A 144 -6.40 -20.34 8.71
CA HIS A 144 -7.13 -20.83 9.88
C HIS A 144 -8.38 -20.00 10.23
N LEU A 145 -8.64 -18.90 9.51
CA LEU A 145 -9.74 -17.97 9.82
C LEU A 145 -10.82 -17.88 8.74
N SER A 146 -10.80 -18.72 7.70
CA SER A 146 -11.91 -18.80 6.74
C SER A 146 -12.87 -19.94 7.09
N PRO A 147 -14.12 -19.65 7.53
CA PRO A 147 -15.20 -20.60 7.39
C PRO A 147 -15.52 -20.73 5.90
N ARG A 148 -15.43 -21.94 5.36
CA ARG A 148 -15.96 -22.25 4.03
C ARG A 148 -17.47 -21.96 4.04
N ALA A 149 -17.87 -20.80 3.54
CA ALA A 149 -19.26 -20.55 3.17
C ALA A 149 -19.51 -21.22 1.82
N THR A 150 -19.97 -22.47 1.85
CA THR A 150 -20.62 -23.09 0.70
C THR A 150 -21.99 -22.46 0.53
N CYS A 151 -22.17 -21.62 -0.48
CA CYS A 151 -23.50 -21.30 -0.99
C CYS A 151 -23.86 -22.35 -2.05
N SER A 152 -24.76 -23.27 -1.68
CA SER A 152 -25.57 -24.04 -2.62
C SER A 152 -26.82 -23.23 -3.02
N PRO A 153 -27.43 -23.50 -4.19
CA PRO A 153 -28.30 -22.58 -4.92
C PRO A 153 -29.59 -22.19 -4.22
#